data_AF-A0A920U4G7-F1
#
_entry.id   AF-A0A920U4G7-F1
#
_cell.length_a   1.000
_cell.length_b   1.000
_cell.length_c   1.000
_cell.angle_alpha   90.00
_cell.angle_beta   90.00
_cell.angle_gamma   90.00
#
_symmetry.space_group_name_H-M   'P 1'
#
loop_
_entity.id
_entity.type
_entity.pdbx_description
1 polymer ?
#
loop_
_entity_poly.entity_id
_entity_poly.type
_entity_poly.pdbx_seq_one_letter_code
_entity_poly.pdbx_strand_id
1 'polypeptide(L)'
;MVETAENLAKQYEISREEQDEYALRSHQRAVAAKESGKFDSQIVPISIPQRRGDPVVFDKDEGPRSDSSMDVLGRLRPVMKDGSVSAGNSSSKNDAASVCLVVAEDKLEELGLEAMGFLKGWVVTGCHPATMGIGPVPAVSKLMDKVGMSLSDMTLSS
;
A
#
# COMPACT_ATOMS: atom_id res chain seq x y z
N MET A 1 -4.05 11.65 -7.32
CA MET A 1 -5.02 12.00 -8.38
C MET A 1 -6.37 12.12 -7.73
N VAL A 2 -6.78 13.34 -7.36
CA VAL A 2 -7.93 13.54 -6.46
C VAL A 2 -9.24 13.43 -7.24
N GLU A 3 -9.29 14.02 -8.43
CA GLU A 3 -10.46 14.08 -9.31
C GLU A 3 -11.01 12.68 -9.64
N THR A 4 -10.11 11.73 -9.93
CA THR A 4 -10.50 10.36 -10.28
C THR A 4 -11.00 9.57 -9.07
N ALA A 5 -10.51 9.90 -7.86
CA ALA A 5 -10.98 9.30 -6.62
C ALA A 5 -12.37 9.83 -6.24
N GLU A 6 -12.63 11.13 -6.41
CA GLU A 6 -13.95 11.73 -6.20
C GLU A 6 -15.00 11.15 -7.16
N ASN A 7 -14.65 10.94 -8.43
CA ASN A 7 -15.55 10.30 -9.40
C ASN A 7 -15.99 8.91 -8.92
N LEU A 8 -15.05 8.10 -8.42
CA LEU A 8 -15.33 6.77 -7.91
C LEU A 8 -16.11 6.82 -6.59
N ALA A 9 -15.71 7.69 -5.66
CA ALA A 9 -16.41 7.85 -4.39
C ALA A 9 -17.89 8.22 -4.62
N LYS A 10 -18.16 9.12 -5.56
CA LYS A 10 -19.53 9.47 -5.96
C LYS A 10 -20.25 8.32 -6.66
N GLN A 11 -19.60 7.64 -7.61
CA GLN A 11 -20.20 6.56 -8.38
C GLN A 11 -20.59 5.35 -7.51
N TYR A 12 -19.76 5.04 -6.51
CA TYR A 12 -19.95 3.91 -5.61
C TYR A 12 -20.51 4.32 -4.24
N GLU A 13 -20.93 5.59 -4.11
CA GLU A 13 -21.56 6.15 -2.91
C GLU A 13 -20.72 5.97 -1.62
N ILE A 14 -19.39 6.00 -1.76
CA ILE A 14 -18.45 5.84 -0.64
C ILE A 14 -18.43 7.14 0.16
N SER A 15 -18.99 7.08 1.37
CA SER A 15 -19.11 8.24 2.23
C SER A 15 -17.75 8.75 2.72
N ARG A 16 -17.70 10.03 3.14
CA ARG A 16 -16.52 10.60 3.79
C ARG A 16 -16.12 9.83 5.06
N GLU A 17 -17.12 9.38 5.81
CA GLU A 17 -16.91 8.63 7.05
C GLU A 17 -16.20 7.30 6.78
N GLU A 18 -16.68 6.51 5.80
CA GLU A 18 -16.04 5.25 5.40
C GLU A 18 -14.58 5.44 4.92
N GLN A 19 -14.31 6.55 4.21
CA GLN A 19 -12.95 6.89 3.78
C GLN A 19 -12.03 7.18 4.97
N ASP A 20 -12.51 7.97 5.94
CA ASP A 20 -11.75 8.32 7.14
C ASP A 20 -11.57 7.10 8.07
N GLU A 21 -12.59 6.23 8.20
CA GLU A 21 -12.48 4.96 8.94
C GLU A 21 -11.41 4.04 8.32
N TYR A 22 -11.38 3.93 6.98
CA TYR A 22 -10.36 3.16 6.29
C TYR A 22 -8.96 3.74 6.55
N ALA A 23 -8.82 5.07 6.49
CA ALA A 23 -7.56 5.75 6.75
C ALA A 23 -7.06 5.53 8.19
N LEU A 24 -7.95 5.65 9.17
CA LEU A 24 -7.64 5.36 10.57
C LEU A 24 -7.18 3.92 10.75
N ARG A 25 -7.92 2.95 10.19
CA ARG A 25 -7.55 1.54 10.25
C ARG A 25 -6.20 1.26 9.60
N SER A 26 -5.88 1.96 8.50
CA SER A 26 -4.59 1.87 7.82
C SER A 26 -3.44 2.28 8.76
N HIS A 27 -3.58 3.45 9.41
CA HIS A 27 -2.60 3.91 10.39
C HIS A 27 -2.45 2.96 11.59
N GLN A 28 -3.56 2.49 12.16
CA GLN A 28 -3.55 1.56 13.30
C GLN A 28 -2.82 0.26 12.98
N ARG A 29 -3.08 -0.33 11.80
CA ARG A 29 -2.40 -1.57 11.36
C ARG A 29 -0.91 -1.36 11.15
N ALA A 30 -0.52 -0.25 10.51
CA ALA A 30 0.89 0.05 10.26
C ALA A 30 1.66 0.34 11.57
N VAL A 31 1.04 1.06 12.51
CA VAL A 31 1.61 1.32 13.85
C VAL A 31 1.76 0.00 14.61
N ALA A 32 0.73 -0.84 14.64
CA ALA A 32 0.81 -2.14 15.31
C ALA A 32 1.88 -3.06 14.70
N ALA A 33 2.03 -3.06 13.37
CA ALA A 33 3.08 -3.83 12.69
C ALA A 33 4.48 -3.32 13.05
N LYS A 34 4.66 -2.00 13.10
CA LYS A 34 5.91 -1.35 13.52
C LYS A 34 6.25 -1.66 14.99
N GLU A 35 5.28 -1.57 15.89
CA GLU A 35 5.49 -1.82 17.32
C GLU A 35 5.75 -3.30 17.64
N SER A 36 5.17 -4.21 16.85
CA SER A 36 5.40 -5.66 16.98
C SER A 36 6.62 -6.19 16.22
N GLY A 37 7.39 -5.31 15.55
CA GLY A 37 8.58 -5.70 14.79
C GLY A 37 8.29 -6.49 13.50
N LYS A 38 7.04 -6.51 13.03
CA LYS A 38 6.66 -7.25 11.81
C LYS A 38 7.36 -6.74 10.54
N PHE A 39 7.83 -5.49 10.56
CA PHE A 39 8.56 -4.91 9.42
C PHE A 39 10.08 -5.05 9.52
N ASP A 40 10.62 -5.53 10.64
CA ASP A 40 12.07 -5.56 10.87
C ASP A 40 12.81 -6.45 9.87
N SER A 41 12.16 -7.52 9.39
CA SER A 41 12.74 -8.44 8.39
C SER A 41 12.72 -7.90 6.95
N GLN A 42 11.94 -6.84 6.67
CA GLN A 42 11.75 -6.31 5.32
C GLN A 42 12.27 -4.88 5.14
N ILE A 43 12.62 -4.17 6.22
CA ILE A 43 13.24 -2.85 6.16
C ILE A 43 14.76 -2.99 6.20
N VAL A 44 15.43 -2.41 5.19
CA VAL A 44 16.89 -2.26 5.20
C VAL A 44 17.23 -0.89 5.79
N PRO A 45 17.95 -0.80 6.93
CA PRO A 45 18.29 0.48 7.54
C PRO A 45 19.18 1.33 6.63
N ILE A 46 18.83 2.62 6.50
CA ILE A 46 19.60 3.59 5.73
C ILE A 46 20.42 4.44 6.70
N SER A 47 21.75 4.37 6.59
CA SER A 47 22.65 5.22 7.38
C SER A 47 22.90 6.54 6.65
N ILE A 48 22.52 7.65 7.27
CA ILE A 48 22.65 9.00 6.72
C ILE A 48 23.87 9.69 7.35
N PRO A 49 24.97 9.89 6.61
CA PRO A 49 26.18 10.51 7.14
C PRO A 49 25.92 11.94 7.65
N GLN A 50 26.48 12.25 8.82
CA GLN A 50 26.40 13.58 9.41
C GLN A 50 27.73 14.31 9.25
N ARG A 51 27.68 15.64 9.09
CA ARG A 51 28.90 16.48 9.00
C ARG A 51 29.76 16.39 10.27
N ARG A 52 29.12 16.16 11.43
CA ARG A 52 29.75 15.97 12.74
C ARG A 52 28.91 14.96 13.54
N GLY A 53 29.57 14.01 14.20
CA GLY A 53 28.91 12.97 14.98
C GLY A 53 28.59 11.73 14.17
N ASP A 54 27.92 10.77 14.83
CA ASP A 54 27.59 9.48 14.24
C ASP A 54 26.48 9.60 13.17
N PRO A 55 26.40 8.66 12.21
CA PRO A 55 25.32 8.62 11.23
C PRO A 55 23.95 8.50 11.89
N VAL A 56 22.95 9.16 11.32
CA VAL A 56 21.54 8.92 11.69
C VAL A 56 21.09 7.67 10.95
N VAL A 57 20.65 6.67 11.70
CA VAL A 57 20.10 5.43 11.12
C VAL A 57 18.60 5.59 10.96
N PHE A 58 18.12 5.39 9.73
CA PHE A 58 16.72 5.39 9.38
C PHE A 58 16.26 3.96 9.11
N ASP A 59 15.48 3.41 10.03
CA ASP A 59 15.06 2.00 10.02
C ASP A 59 13.53 1.83 10.20
N LYS A 60 12.78 2.92 10.13
CA LYS A 60 11.34 2.96 10.44
C LYS A 60 10.59 3.91 9.53
N ASP A 61 9.41 3.50 9.09
CA ASP A 61 8.51 4.40 8.37
C ASP A 61 8.08 5.60 9.23
N GLU A 62 8.13 6.79 8.62
CA GLU A 62 7.68 8.06 9.21
C GLU A 62 6.18 8.31 9.04
N GLY A 63 5.58 7.71 8.01
CA GLY A 63 4.19 7.97 7.60
C GLY A 63 3.11 7.54 8.61
N PRO A 64 3.21 6.34 9.24
CA PRO A 64 2.19 5.88 10.19
C PRO A 64 2.07 6.79 11.42
N ARG A 65 0.84 7.24 11.72
CA ARG A 65 0.51 8.16 12.80
C ARG A 65 -0.30 7.45 13.88
N SER A 66 0.29 7.27 15.06
CA SER A 66 -0.38 6.65 16.21
C SER A 66 -1.43 7.56 16.86
N ASP A 67 -1.36 8.86 16.61
CA ASP A 67 -2.28 9.89 17.11
C ASP A 67 -3.45 10.18 16.15
N SER A 68 -3.57 9.43 15.04
CA SER A 68 -4.71 9.56 14.14
C SER A 68 -6.01 9.11 14.83
N SER A 69 -7.10 9.80 14.52
CA SER A 69 -8.44 9.52 15.05
C SER A 69 -9.52 10.05 14.11
N MET A 70 -10.76 9.58 14.26
CA MET A 70 -11.89 10.11 13.50
C MET A 70 -12.09 11.62 13.74
N ASP A 71 -11.83 12.11 14.95
CA ASP A 71 -11.90 13.54 15.26
C ASP A 71 -10.85 14.35 14.50
N VAL A 72 -9.62 13.83 14.41
CA VAL A 72 -8.54 14.49 13.65
C VAL A 72 -8.85 14.45 12.15
N LEU A 73 -9.25 13.29 11.63
CA LEU A 73 -9.55 13.10 10.21
C LEU A 73 -10.76 13.91 9.77
N GLY A 74 -11.85 13.90 10.53
CA GLY A 74 -13.08 14.63 10.21
C GLY A 74 -12.91 16.15 10.16
N ARG A 75 -11.90 16.71 10.86
CA ARG A 75 -11.55 18.14 10.78
C ARG A 75 -10.81 18.52 9.51
N LEU A 76 -10.27 17.55 8.76
CA LEU A 76 -9.53 17.82 7.53
C LEU A 76 -10.50 18.22 6.42
N ARG A 77 -10.20 19.37 5.81
CA ARG A 77 -10.95 19.88 4.66
C ARG A 77 -10.72 18.98 3.45
N PRO A 78 -11.77 18.68 2.66
CA PRO A 78 -11.60 18.08 1.35
C PRO A 78 -10.66 18.91 0.47
N VAL A 79 -9.89 18.25 -0.39
CA VAL A 79 -8.96 18.89 -1.33
C VAL A 79 -9.73 19.61 -2.44
N MET A 80 -10.82 19.01 -2.91
CA MET A 80 -11.73 19.62 -3.88
C MET A 80 -12.97 20.20 -3.19
N LYS A 81 -13.52 21.28 -3.76
CA LYS A 81 -14.79 21.83 -3.30
C LYS A 81 -15.90 20.78 -3.49
N ASP A 82 -16.75 20.63 -2.48
CA ASP A 82 -17.86 19.67 -2.45
C ASP A 82 -17.41 18.19 -2.62
N GLY A 83 -16.13 17.92 -2.35
CA GLY A 83 -15.53 16.60 -2.38
C GLY A 83 -15.48 15.90 -1.02
N SER A 84 -14.98 14.67 -1.03
CA SER A 84 -14.82 13.79 0.13
C SER A 84 -13.36 13.43 0.42
N VAL A 85 -12.48 13.53 -0.57
CA VAL A 85 -11.06 13.17 -0.44
C VAL A 85 -10.32 14.29 0.28
N SER A 86 -9.66 13.94 1.38
CA SER A 86 -8.85 14.82 2.21
C SER A 86 -7.37 14.38 2.23
N ALA A 87 -6.50 15.21 2.80
CA ALA A 87 -5.11 14.81 3.02
C ALA A 87 -4.94 13.64 4.01
N GLY A 88 -5.96 13.36 4.84
CA GLY A 88 -5.92 12.27 5.82
C GLY A 88 -6.37 10.92 5.27
N ASN A 89 -7.20 10.92 4.22
CA ASN A 89 -7.72 9.70 3.59
C ASN A 89 -7.14 9.44 2.19
N SER A 90 -6.04 10.11 1.86
CA SER A 90 -5.28 9.91 0.63
C SER A 90 -3.84 9.51 0.95
N SER A 91 -3.17 8.85 0.00
CA SER A 91 -1.75 8.50 0.15
C SER A 91 -0.88 9.77 0.13
N SER A 92 0.14 9.79 0.99
CA SER A 92 1.13 10.85 0.99
C SER A 92 2.04 10.81 -0.25
N LYS A 93 2.84 11.86 -0.41
CA LYS A 93 4.05 11.79 -1.24
C LYS A 93 5.17 11.24 -0.37
N ASN A 94 5.90 10.26 -0.87
CA ASN A 94 6.92 9.54 -0.11
C ASN A 94 8.18 9.38 -0.95
N ASP A 95 9.32 9.43 -0.27
CA ASP A 95 10.61 9.02 -0.83
C ASP A 95 10.87 7.58 -0.38
N ALA A 96 10.94 6.66 -1.34
CA ALA A 96 11.08 5.23 -1.05
C ALA A 96 11.72 4.47 -2.22
N ALA A 97 12.30 3.31 -1.91
CA ALA A 97 12.74 2.32 -2.87
C ALA A 97 12.40 0.91 -2.36
N SER A 98 12.13 -0.02 -3.28
CA SER A 98 11.97 -1.44 -2.98
C SER A 98 12.71 -2.27 -4.02
N VAL A 99 13.23 -3.43 -3.61
CA VAL A 99 13.99 -4.35 -4.46
C VAL A 99 13.50 -5.78 -4.19
N CYS A 100 13.41 -6.58 -5.24
CA CYS A 100 13.15 -8.01 -5.15
C CYS A 100 14.13 -8.75 -6.07
N LEU A 101 14.76 -9.81 -5.55
CA LEU A 101 15.57 -10.71 -6.36
C LEU A 101 14.66 -11.78 -6.96
N VAL A 102 14.60 -11.82 -8.29
CA VAL A 102 13.87 -12.85 -9.03
C VAL A 102 14.87 -13.75 -9.72
N VAL A 103 14.75 -15.05 -9.49
CA VAL A 103 15.59 -16.08 -10.13
C VAL A 103 14.69 -17.14 -10.77
N ALA A 104 15.24 -17.85 -11.76
CA ALA A 104 14.58 -19.04 -12.29
C ALA A 104 14.61 -20.16 -11.24
N GLU A 105 13.53 -20.95 -11.18
CA GLU A 105 13.38 -22.02 -10.19
C GLU A 105 14.51 -23.07 -10.28
N ASP A 106 14.95 -23.38 -11.50
CA ASP A 106 16.05 -24.31 -11.77
C ASP A 106 17.44 -23.80 -11.35
N LYS A 107 17.55 -22.52 -10.93
CA LYS A 107 18.78 -21.93 -10.39
C LYS A 107 18.86 -21.93 -8.87
N LEU A 108 17.81 -22.33 -8.17
CA LEU A 108 17.79 -22.29 -6.70
C LEU A 108 18.88 -23.17 -6.08
N GLU A 109 19.04 -24.40 -6.57
CA GLU A 109 20.08 -25.32 -6.06
C GLU A 109 21.50 -24.85 -6.39
N GLU A 110 21.73 -24.40 -7.63
CA GLU A 110 23.03 -23.87 -8.08
C GLU A 110 23.47 -22.66 -7.24
N LEU A 111 22.53 -21.78 -6.90
CA LEU A 111 22.79 -20.55 -6.15
C LEU A 111 22.68 -20.72 -4.63
N GLY A 112 22.24 -21.89 -4.15
CA GLY A 112 22.02 -22.15 -2.72
C GLY A 112 20.94 -21.25 -2.10
N LEU A 113 19.85 -20.98 -2.83
CA LEU A 113 18.77 -20.08 -2.42
C LEU A 113 17.49 -20.86 -2.05
N GLU A 114 16.75 -20.35 -1.06
CA GLU A 114 15.39 -20.76 -0.73
C GLU A 114 14.40 -19.70 -1.22
N ALA A 115 13.37 -20.10 -1.97
CA ALA A 115 12.40 -19.17 -2.52
C ALA A 115 11.39 -18.68 -1.46
N MET A 116 11.22 -17.36 -1.34
CA MET A 116 10.16 -16.77 -0.49
C MET A 116 8.75 -16.93 -1.08
N GLY A 117 8.65 -17.24 -2.38
CA GLY A 117 7.39 -17.43 -3.08
C GLY A 117 7.59 -17.60 -4.59
N PHE A 118 6.52 -18.01 -5.28
CA PHE A 118 6.51 -18.25 -6.72
C PHE A 118 5.51 -17.35 -7.43
N LEU A 119 5.91 -16.75 -8.55
CA LEU A 119 5.03 -15.93 -9.37
C LEU A 119 4.10 -16.83 -10.18
N LYS A 120 2.84 -17.01 -9.73
CA LYS A 120 1.88 -17.86 -10.44
C LYS A 120 1.39 -17.27 -11.77
N GLY A 121 1.31 -15.95 -11.84
CA GLY A 121 0.89 -15.26 -13.06
C GLY A 121 0.79 -13.75 -12.86
N TRP A 122 0.72 -13.05 -13.98
CA TRP A 122 0.47 -11.61 -14.02
C TRP A 122 -0.40 -11.28 -15.23
N VAL A 123 -1.14 -10.17 -15.13
CA VAL A 123 -1.94 -9.60 -16.21
C VAL A 123 -1.91 -8.08 -16.11
N VAL A 124 -2.18 -7.41 -17.23
CA VAL A 124 -2.44 -5.97 -17.28
C VAL A 124 -3.81 -5.76 -17.92
N THR A 125 -4.55 -4.80 -17.38
CA THR A 125 -5.84 -4.35 -17.88
C THR A 125 -5.85 -2.83 -17.97
N GLY A 126 -6.73 -2.30 -18.82
CA GLY A 126 -6.99 -0.86 -18.91
C GLY A 126 -8.36 -0.55 -18.30
N CYS A 127 -8.53 0.70 -17.88
CA CYS A 127 -9.81 1.28 -17.49
C CYS A 127 -9.88 2.73 -17.96
N HIS A 128 -11.06 3.33 -17.85
CA HIS A 128 -11.24 4.72 -18.26
C HIS A 128 -10.40 5.66 -17.37
N PRO A 129 -9.65 6.64 -17.92
CA PRO A 129 -8.75 7.49 -17.13
C PRO A 129 -9.45 8.24 -15.98
N ALA A 130 -10.70 8.67 -16.21
CA ALA A 130 -11.49 9.39 -15.20
C ALA A 130 -11.85 8.54 -13.96
N THR A 131 -11.73 7.22 -14.05
CA THR A 131 -12.07 6.25 -12.98
C THR A 131 -10.90 5.29 -12.73
N MET A 132 -9.66 5.72 -12.99
CA MET A 132 -8.49 4.82 -12.98
C MET A 132 -8.30 4.01 -11.69
N GLY A 133 -8.80 4.50 -10.55
CA GLY A 133 -8.74 3.81 -9.25
C GLY A 133 -9.48 2.47 -9.23
N ILE A 134 -10.37 2.19 -10.19
CA ILE A 134 -11.07 0.90 -10.29
C ILE A 134 -10.24 -0.17 -11.03
N GLY A 135 -9.10 0.21 -11.61
CA GLY A 135 -8.21 -0.69 -12.36
C GLY A 135 -7.90 -2.05 -11.69
N PRO A 136 -7.75 -2.12 -10.34
CA PRO A 136 -7.55 -3.40 -9.67
C PRO A 136 -8.68 -4.42 -9.88
N VAL A 137 -9.95 -4.00 -10.01
CA VAL A 137 -11.10 -4.93 -10.14
C VAL A 137 -11.01 -5.80 -11.40
N PRO A 138 -10.93 -5.24 -12.63
CA PRO A 138 -10.78 -6.06 -13.84
C PRO A 138 -9.42 -6.78 -13.89
N ALA A 139 -8.37 -6.20 -13.31
CA ALA A 139 -7.06 -6.86 -13.25
C ALA A 139 -7.10 -8.15 -12.44
N VAL A 140 -7.67 -8.09 -11.23
CA VAL A 140 -7.81 -9.25 -10.34
C VAL A 140 -8.74 -10.29 -10.96
N SER A 141 -9.91 -9.90 -11.47
CA SER A 141 -10.84 -10.83 -12.13
C SER A 141 -10.16 -11.58 -13.28
N LYS A 142 -9.47 -10.86 -14.18
CA LYS A 142 -8.76 -11.48 -15.31
C LYS A 142 -7.59 -12.37 -14.87
N LEU A 143 -6.89 -12.00 -13.80
CA LEU A 143 -5.80 -12.81 -13.27
C LEU A 143 -6.33 -14.14 -12.74
N MET A 144 -7.39 -14.10 -11.93
CA MET A 144 -8.04 -15.25 -11.32
C MET A 144 -8.48 -16.26 -12.39
N ASP A 145 -9.15 -15.80 -13.45
CA ASP A 145 -9.52 -16.63 -14.59
C ASP A 145 -8.29 -17.25 -15.27
N LYS A 146 -7.22 -16.46 -15.48
CA LYS A 146 -5.98 -16.92 -16.14
C LYS A 146 -5.25 -17.99 -15.33
N VAL A 147 -5.23 -17.89 -13.99
CA VAL A 147 -4.55 -18.85 -13.12
C VAL A 147 -5.47 -19.97 -12.63
N GLY A 148 -6.75 -19.95 -13.01
CA GLY A 148 -7.74 -20.95 -12.61
C GLY A 148 -8.05 -20.93 -11.11
N MET A 149 -8.05 -19.74 -10.50
CA MET A 149 -8.31 -19.56 -9.06
C MET A 149 -9.54 -18.67 -8.84
N SER A 150 -10.10 -18.74 -7.64
CA SER A 150 -11.14 -17.83 -7.15
C SER A 150 -10.58 -16.89 -6.08
N LEU A 151 -11.31 -15.81 -5.77
CA LEU A 151 -10.92 -14.91 -4.67
C LEU A 151 -10.86 -15.62 -3.31
N SER A 152 -11.67 -16.66 -3.10
CA SER A 152 -11.63 -17.47 -1.87
C SER A 152 -10.37 -18.33 -1.74
N ASP A 153 -9.64 -18.57 -2.83
CA ASP A 153 -8.37 -19.28 -2.79
C ASP A 153 -7.20 -18.36 -2.41
N MET A 154 -7.41 -17.04 -2.40
CA MET A 154 -6.39 -16.07 -2.02
C MET A 154 -6.20 -16.05 -0.51
N THR A 155 -4.97 -16.32 -0.08
CA THR A 155 -4.52 -16.13 1.29
C THR A 155 -3.41 -15.09 1.33
N LEU A 156 -3.21 -14.47 2.49
CA LEU A 156 -2.06 -13.62 2.77
C LEU A 156 -1.25 -14.30 3.87
N SER A 157 0.05 -14.47 3.65
CA SER A 157 0.96 -14.93 4.69
C SER A 157 1.03 -13.90 5.82
N SER A 158 0.95 -14.37 7.06
CA SER A 158 0.81 -13.57 8.29
C SER A 158 2.10 -12.87 8.77
#